data_AF-A0A7H9AR33-F1
#
_entry.id   AF-A0A7H9AR33-F1
#
_cell.length_a   1.000
_cell.length_b   1.000
_cell.length_c   1.000
_cell.angle_alpha   90.00
_cell.angle_beta   90.00
_cell.angle_gamma   90.00
#
_symmetry.space_group_name_H-M   'P 1'
#
loop_
_entity.id
_entity.type
_entity.pdbx_description
1 polymer ?
#
loop_
_entity_poly.entity_id
_entity_poly.type
_entity_poly.pdbx_seq_one_letter_code
_entity_poly.pdbx_strand_id
1 'polypeptide(L)'
;MKLRIIVLYAIVSFLTGNLIYAQTESKPVSKSEENIVIIKQYYKKPPSTQKKNSILLKGVSEGEFIEIKIQGLIKDFEHIKLEMGNDGDLYEIKTLNKFEQLSNQTLIIKSVIPEGIPMEKIKWKSLSDKEYEYIIAENGKDGQQMKFNLE
;
A
#
# COMPACT_ATOMS: atom_id res chain seq x y z
N MET A 1 90.71 -0.14 23.47
CA MET A 1 90.13 -0.54 22.16
C MET A 1 89.07 0.49 21.77
N LYS A 2 89.03 0.87 20.49
CA LYS A 2 88.56 2.16 19.98
C LYS A 2 87.03 2.35 19.98
N LEU A 3 86.63 3.56 20.34
CA LEU A 3 85.35 4.22 20.10
C LEU A 3 85.04 4.33 18.60
N ARG A 4 83.81 4.05 18.17
CA ARG A 4 83.22 4.62 16.94
C ARG A 4 81.73 4.91 17.15
N ILE A 5 81.40 6.19 17.10
CA ILE A 5 80.07 6.78 16.98
C ILE A 5 79.79 6.99 15.49
N ILE A 6 78.63 6.55 14.99
CA ILE A 6 77.89 7.06 13.81
C ILE A 6 76.41 6.71 14.09
N VAL A 7 75.52 7.60 14.56
CA VAL A 7 74.81 8.73 13.91
C VAL A 7 73.82 8.31 12.80
N LEU A 8 72.53 8.40 13.16
CA LEU A 8 71.32 8.72 12.40
C LEU A 8 70.95 7.93 11.11
N TYR A 9 69.75 7.35 11.12
CA TYR A 9 68.68 7.76 10.20
C TYR A 9 67.30 7.53 10.85
N ALA A 10 66.49 8.59 10.85
CA ALA A 10 65.09 8.55 11.26
C ALA A 10 64.22 7.99 10.13
N ILE A 11 63.23 7.17 10.47
CA ILE A 11 62.01 7.02 9.67
C ILE A 11 60.84 7.15 10.63
N VAL A 12 60.31 8.36 10.69
CA VAL A 12 58.93 8.65 11.06
C VAL A 12 58.05 8.13 9.92
N SER A 13 56.99 7.38 10.21
CA SER A 13 55.65 7.61 9.61
C SER A 13 54.58 6.66 10.12
N PHE A 14 53.56 7.28 10.73
CA PHE A 14 52.12 7.06 10.58
C PHE A 14 51.49 5.72 11.02
N LEU A 15 51.03 5.75 12.28
CA LEU A 15 49.70 5.25 12.65
C LEU A 15 48.65 5.84 11.70
N THR A 16 48.06 5.00 10.86
CA THR A 16 46.67 5.19 10.44
C THR A 16 46.00 3.82 10.52
N GLY A 17 45.07 3.71 11.46
CA GLY A 17 44.18 2.58 11.55
C GLY A 17 43.39 2.46 10.26
N ASN A 18 43.27 1.23 9.76
CA ASN A 18 42.31 0.90 8.72
C ASN A 18 40.89 1.11 9.28
N LEU A 19 40.36 2.33 9.16
CA LEU A 19 38.92 2.51 9.14
C LEU A 19 38.45 1.93 7.80
N ILE A 20 37.88 0.73 7.88
CA ILE A 20 37.03 0.19 6.83
C ILE A 20 35.86 1.16 6.72
N TYR A 21 35.92 2.09 5.76
CA TYR A 21 34.75 2.80 5.28
C TYR A 21 33.88 1.74 4.61
N ALA A 22 32.92 1.21 5.36
CA ALA A 22 31.74 0.62 4.76
C ALA A 22 31.12 1.72 3.90
N GLN A 23 31.25 1.61 2.58
CA GLN A 23 30.37 2.31 1.66
C GLN A 23 28.97 1.83 1.97
N THR A 24 28.27 2.57 2.83
CA THR A 24 26.83 2.55 2.84
C THR A 24 26.44 3.06 1.46
N GLU A 25 26.10 2.13 0.56
CA GLU A 25 25.32 2.44 -0.63
C GLU A 25 24.08 3.17 -0.13
N SER A 26 24.13 4.51 -0.20
CA SER A 26 22.94 5.31 -0.03
C SER A 26 22.04 4.94 -1.19
N LYS A 27 21.05 4.07 -0.91
CA LYS A 27 19.92 3.87 -1.79
C LYS A 27 19.47 5.25 -2.26
N PRO A 28 19.28 5.48 -3.57
CA PRO A 28 18.77 6.76 -4.04
C PRO A 28 17.50 7.05 -3.25
N VAL A 29 17.48 8.22 -2.60
CA VAL A 29 16.31 8.75 -1.89
C VAL A 29 15.15 8.59 -2.85
N SER A 30 14.27 7.64 -2.54
CA SER A 30 13.16 7.30 -3.41
C SER A 30 12.36 8.57 -3.62
N LYS A 31 12.02 8.85 -4.88
CA LYS A 31 10.86 9.68 -5.24
C LYS A 31 9.80 9.43 -4.16
N SER A 32 9.39 10.47 -3.43
CA SER A 32 8.37 10.37 -2.37
C SER A 32 7.33 9.34 -2.80
N GLU A 33 7.28 8.20 -2.13
CA GLU A 33 6.38 7.12 -2.56
C GLU A 33 4.97 7.70 -2.58
N GLU A 34 4.37 7.79 -3.76
CA GLU A 34 3.02 8.29 -3.93
C GLU A 34 2.09 7.42 -3.08
N ASN A 35 1.60 7.96 -1.96
CA ASN A 35 0.61 7.30 -1.11
C ASN A 35 -0.77 7.53 -1.72
N ILE A 36 -1.20 6.58 -2.55
CA ILE A 36 -2.44 6.69 -3.33
C ILE A 36 -3.21 5.37 -3.27
N VAL A 37 -4.52 5.47 -3.07
CA VAL A 37 -5.44 4.36 -3.37
C VAL A 37 -6.14 4.65 -4.69
N ILE A 38 -6.12 3.68 -5.59
CA ILE A 38 -6.79 3.74 -6.89
C ILE A 38 -7.87 2.67 -6.92
N ILE A 39 -9.11 3.07 -7.15
CA ILE A 39 -10.25 2.16 -7.24
C ILE A 39 -10.78 2.15 -8.67
N LYS A 40 -11.05 0.95 -9.19
CA LYS A 40 -11.70 0.74 -10.49
C LYS A 40 -12.75 -0.34 -10.39
N GLN A 41 -13.82 -0.14 -11.15
CA GLN A 41 -14.89 -1.10 -11.34
C GLN A 41 -14.70 -1.83 -12.66
N TYR A 42 -15.05 -3.12 -12.68
CA TYR A 42 -15.05 -3.91 -13.89
C TYR A 42 -16.23 -4.89 -13.88
N TYR A 43 -17.00 -4.92 -14.97
CA TYR A 43 -17.97 -5.99 -15.22
C TYR A 43 -17.34 -7.32 -15.63
N LYS A 44 -16.04 -7.33 -15.91
CA LYS A 44 -15.27 -8.52 -16.29
C LYS A 44 -14.04 -8.64 -15.41
N LYS A 45 -13.51 -9.87 -15.31
CA LYS A 45 -12.31 -10.16 -14.52
C LYS A 45 -11.13 -9.24 -14.92
N PRO A 46 -10.55 -8.45 -13.99
CA PRO A 46 -9.50 -7.51 -14.35
C PRO A 46 -8.16 -8.21 -14.58
N PRO A 47 -7.26 -7.66 -15.42
CA PRO A 47 -5.96 -8.26 -15.70
C PRO A 47 -5.06 -8.44 -14.46
N SER A 48 -5.26 -7.62 -13.43
CA SER A 48 -4.53 -7.74 -12.15
C SER A 48 -4.76 -9.06 -11.43
N THR A 49 -5.85 -9.78 -11.70
CA THR A 49 -6.12 -11.10 -11.11
C THR A 49 -5.02 -12.14 -11.36
N GLN A 50 -4.16 -11.92 -12.35
CA GLN A 50 -3.03 -12.80 -12.67
C GLN A 50 -1.71 -12.33 -12.05
N LYS A 51 -1.68 -11.16 -11.39
CA LYS A 51 -0.47 -10.61 -10.78
C LYS A 51 -0.22 -11.23 -9.41
N LYS A 52 1.05 -11.56 -9.13
CA LYS A 52 1.47 -12.20 -7.87
C LYS A 52 1.16 -11.38 -6.61
N ASN A 53 1.10 -10.05 -6.72
CA ASN A 53 0.82 -9.15 -5.60
C ASN A 53 -0.66 -8.77 -5.48
N SER A 54 -1.55 -9.59 -6.05
CA SER A 54 -2.99 -9.39 -5.98
C SER A 54 -3.65 -10.38 -5.04
N ILE A 55 -4.53 -9.88 -4.17
CA ILE A 55 -5.32 -10.69 -3.25
C ILE A 55 -6.78 -10.67 -3.74
N LEU A 56 -7.33 -11.84 -4.01
CA LEU A 56 -8.73 -11.98 -4.38
C LEU A 56 -9.58 -12.16 -3.11
N LEU A 57 -10.55 -11.27 -2.94
CA LEU A 57 -11.51 -11.26 -1.84
C LEU A 57 -12.90 -11.63 -2.35
N LYS A 58 -13.67 -12.32 -1.51
CA LYS A 58 -15.08 -12.60 -1.77
C LYS A 58 -15.93 -11.49 -1.14
N GLY A 59 -16.86 -10.94 -1.92
CA GLY A 59 -17.90 -10.04 -1.44
C GLY A 59 -19.20 -10.75 -1.07
N VAL A 60 -20.27 -9.97 -0.96
CA VAL A 60 -21.62 -10.44 -0.61
C VAL A 60 -22.26 -11.26 -1.72
N SER A 61 -21.82 -11.06 -2.97
CA SER A 61 -22.33 -11.77 -4.15
C SER A 61 -21.19 -12.10 -5.10
N GLU A 62 -21.51 -12.58 -6.31
CA GLU A 62 -20.55 -12.82 -7.38
C GLU A 62 -21.07 -12.26 -8.71
N GLY A 63 -20.20 -11.59 -9.46
CA GLY A 63 -20.49 -11.19 -10.84
C GLY A 63 -19.39 -10.27 -11.38
N GLU A 64 -19.26 -9.12 -10.74
CA GLU A 64 -18.37 -8.02 -11.06
C GLU A 64 -17.13 -7.98 -10.15
N PHE A 65 -16.24 -7.02 -10.43
CA PHE A 65 -14.97 -6.87 -9.73
C PHE A 65 -14.69 -5.42 -9.36
N ILE A 66 -14.23 -5.22 -8.13
CA ILE A 66 -13.64 -3.96 -7.66
C ILE A 66 -12.14 -4.18 -7.49
N GLU A 67 -11.35 -3.47 -8.27
CA GLU A 67 -9.89 -3.44 -8.15
C GLU A 67 -9.48 -2.25 -7.29
N ILE A 68 -8.74 -2.52 -6.21
CA ILE A 68 -8.21 -1.53 -5.29
C ILE A 68 -6.70 -1.66 -5.33
N LYS A 69 -6.03 -0.74 -6.03
CA LYS A 69 -4.59 -0.69 -6.10
C LYS A 69 -4.06 0.28 -5.06
N ILE A 70 -3.23 -0.22 -4.16
CA ILE A 70 -2.58 0.55 -3.10
C ILE A 70 -1.14 0.82 -3.56
N GLN A 71 -0.78 2.10 -3.62
CA GLN A 71 0.60 2.57 -3.81
C GLN A 71 1.00 3.26 -2.50
N GLY A 72 2.10 2.82 -1.90
CA GLY A 72 2.47 3.23 -0.54
C GLY A 72 1.86 2.32 0.54
N LEU A 73 1.41 2.92 1.64
CA LEU A 73 0.97 2.22 2.85
C LEU A 73 -0.37 2.73 3.38
N ILE A 74 -1.30 1.82 3.66
CA ILE A 74 -2.56 2.11 4.37
C ILE A 74 -2.71 1.21 5.61
N LYS A 75 -3.55 1.67 6.55
CA LYS A 75 -3.88 0.98 7.80
C LYS A 75 -5.38 0.70 7.87
N ASP A 76 -5.76 -0.24 8.74
CA ASP A 76 -7.15 -0.52 9.12
C ASP A 76 -8.09 -0.67 7.90
N PHE A 77 -7.68 -1.45 6.90
CA PHE A 77 -8.54 -1.70 5.76
C PHE A 77 -9.69 -2.63 6.18
N GLU A 78 -10.91 -2.22 5.88
CA GLU A 78 -12.12 -3.01 6.12
C GLU A 78 -12.98 -3.07 4.88
N HIS A 79 -13.44 -4.27 4.54
CA HIS A 79 -14.49 -4.51 3.55
C HIS A 79 -15.76 -4.92 4.30
N ILE A 80 -16.82 -4.14 4.16
CA ILE A 80 -17.99 -4.16 5.06
C ILE A 80 -19.27 -4.37 4.24
N LYS A 81 -20.14 -5.26 4.73
CA LYS A 81 -21.52 -5.43 4.27
C LYS A 81 -22.40 -4.32 4.84
N LEU A 82 -23.21 -3.74 3.96
CA LEU A 82 -24.25 -2.76 4.26
C LEU A 82 -25.65 -3.36 4.11
N GLU A 83 -26.59 -2.87 4.91
CA GLU A 83 -28.02 -3.09 4.71
C GLU A 83 -28.79 -1.77 4.91
N MET A 84 -29.85 -1.56 4.15
CA MET A 84 -30.70 -0.38 4.28
C MET A 84 -31.77 -0.61 5.35
N GLY A 85 -31.86 0.30 6.31
CA GLY A 85 -32.89 0.29 7.34
C GLY A 85 -34.25 0.73 6.82
N ASN A 86 -35.27 0.61 7.69
CA ASN A 86 -36.63 1.07 7.38
C ASN A 86 -36.75 2.61 7.31
N ASP A 87 -35.75 3.32 7.86
CA ASP A 87 -35.58 4.77 7.78
C ASP A 87 -34.92 5.24 6.48
N GLY A 88 -34.41 4.31 5.66
CA GLY A 88 -33.69 4.59 4.43
C GLY A 88 -32.18 4.78 4.60
N ASP A 89 -31.66 4.66 5.82
CA ASP A 89 -30.22 4.81 6.07
C ASP A 89 -29.46 3.50 5.82
N LEU A 90 -28.18 3.61 5.45
CA LEU A 90 -27.30 2.46 5.26
C LEU A 90 -26.53 2.15 6.55
N TYR A 91 -26.70 0.93 7.04
CA TYR A 91 -26.08 0.43 8.26
C TYR A 91 -24.95 -0.54 7.97
N GLU A 92 -23.84 -0.40 8.69
CA GLU A 92 -22.75 -1.37 8.68
C GLU A 92 -23.14 -2.61 9.49
N ILE A 93 -23.32 -3.74 8.81
CA ILE A 93 -23.83 -4.96 9.46
C ILE A 93 -22.71 -5.93 9.80
N LYS A 94 -21.69 -6.04 8.94
CA LYS A 94 -20.63 -7.04 9.12
C LYS A 94 -19.37 -6.69 8.36
N THR A 95 -18.22 -6.75 9.02
CA THR A 95 -16.91 -6.77 8.35
C THR A 95 -16.68 -8.13 7.69
N LEU A 96 -16.53 -8.14 6.37
CA LEU A 96 -16.30 -9.33 5.54
C LEU A 96 -14.81 -9.68 5.47
N ASN A 97 -13.96 -8.66 5.32
CA ASN A 97 -12.51 -8.82 5.27
C ASN A 97 -11.86 -7.66 6.03
N LYS A 98 -10.73 -7.93 6.68
CA LYS A 98 -9.97 -6.93 7.43
C LYS A 98 -8.47 -7.14 7.26
N PHE A 99 -7.74 -6.05 7.13
CA PHE A 99 -6.29 -6.05 7.14
C PHE A 99 -5.79 -4.89 7.99
N GLU A 100 -4.90 -5.18 8.93
CA GLU A 100 -4.30 -4.14 9.79
C GLU A 100 -3.43 -3.18 8.98
N GLN A 101 -2.70 -3.71 7.98
CA GLN A 101 -1.79 -2.94 7.16
C GLN A 101 -1.68 -3.55 5.76
N LEU A 102 -1.65 -2.71 4.74
CA LEU A 102 -1.47 -3.12 3.36
C LEU A 102 -0.48 -2.21 2.65
N SER A 103 0.48 -2.79 1.93
CA SER A 103 1.52 -2.03 1.23
C SER A 103 1.69 -2.49 -0.21
N ASN A 104 1.70 -1.54 -1.15
CA ASN A 104 2.11 -1.77 -2.54
C ASN A 104 1.50 -3.01 -3.21
N GLN A 105 0.22 -3.25 -2.94
CA GLN A 105 -0.51 -4.45 -3.33
C GLN A 105 -1.84 -4.10 -3.99
N THR A 106 -2.46 -5.07 -4.64
CA THR A 106 -3.79 -4.92 -5.23
C THR A 106 -4.77 -5.84 -4.53
N LEU A 107 -5.89 -5.30 -4.07
CA LEU A 107 -7.04 -6.10 -3.66
C LEU A 107 -8.02 -6.18 -4.82
N ILE A 108 -8.65 -7.33 -4.98
CA ILE A 108 -9.68 -7.54 -5.99
C ILE A 108 -10.86 -8.14 -5.27
N ILE A 109 -11.94 -7.38 -5.13
CA ILE A 109 -13.18 -7.88 -4.54
C ILE A 109 -14.04 -8.40 -5.69
N LYS A 110 -14.38 -9.69 -5.67
CA LYS A 110 -15.42 -10.24 -6.55
C LYS A 110 -16.76 -10.06 -5.85
N SER A 111 -17.64 -9.23 -6.41
CA SER A 111 -18.96 -8.95 -5.82
C SER A 111 -19.98 -8.48 -6.86
N VAL A 112 -21.05 -7.82 -6.44
CA VAL A 112 -22.02 -7.12 -7.28
C VAL A 112 -21.83 -5.61 -7.22
N ILE A 113 -22.02 -4.93 -8.33
CA ILE A 113 -22.02 -3.46 -8.42
C ILE A 113 -23.45 -3.01 -8.70
N PRO A 114 -24.26 -2.74 -7.65
CA PRO A 114 -25.68 -2.46 -7.85
C PRO A 114 -25.90 -1.07 -8.46
N GLU A 115 -26.84 -0.96 -9.40
CA GLU A 115 -27.41 0.33 -9.84
C GLU A 115 -28.31 0.98 -8.76
N GLY A 116 -28.79 0.17 -7.81
CA GLY A 116 -29.68 0.59 -6.74
C GLY A 116 -28.98 0.68 -5.38
N ILE A 117 -29.59 0.04 -4.37
CA ILE A 117 -29.14 0.11 -2.98
C ILE A 117 -27.75 -0.53 -2.83
N PRO A 118 -26.74 0.22 -2.37
CA PRO A 118 -25.41 -0.33 -2.12
C PRO A 118 -25.45 -1.39 -1.02
N MET A 119 -24.73 -2.49 -1.23
CA MET A 119 -24.66 -3.60 -0.29
C MET A 119 -23.30 -3.73 0.39
N GLU A 120 -22.31 -2.98 -0.06
CA GLU A 120 -20.95 -3.06 0.44
C GLU A 120 -20.28 -1.68 0.41
N LYS A 121 -19.32 -1.51 1.31
CA LYS A 121 -18.33 -0.44 1.23
C LYS A 121 -16.97 -0.94 1.67
N ILE A 122 -15.96 -0.17 1.33
CA ILE A 122 -14.62 -0.34 1.89
C ILE A 122 -14.23 0.92 2.65
N LYS A 123 -13.42 0.73 3.69
CA LYS A 123 -12.86 1.79 4.52
C LYS A 123 -11.39 1.54 4.75
N TRP A 124 -10.61 2.60 4.89
CA TRP A 124 -9.20 2.52 5.26
C TRP A 124 -8.71 3.83 5.86
N LYS A 125 -7.55 3.78 6.51
CA LYS A 125 -6.87 4.97 7.01
C LYS A 125 -5.54 5.20 6.32
N SER A 126 -5.18 6.47 6.13
CA SER A 126 -3.79 6.83 5.82
C SER A 126 -2.90 6.69 7.07
N LEU A 127 -1.60 6.94 6.90
CA LEU A 127 -0.65 6.91 8.02
C LEU A 127 -0.90 8.02 9.05
N SER A 128 -1.49 9.14 8.62
CA SER A 128 -1.91 10.25 9.48
C SER A 128 -3.26 10.00 10.18
N ASP A 129 -3.80 8.79 10.09
CA ASP A 129 -5.10 8.37 10.65
C ASP A 129 -6.33 9.04 10.03
N LYS A 130 -6.17 9.73 8.90
CA LYS A 130 -7.29 10.22 8.10
C LYS A 130 -8.05 9.03 7.50
N GLU A 131 -9.35 8.96 7.76
CA GLU A 131 -10.24 7.91 7.26
C GLU A 131 -10.75 8.24 5.85
N TYR A 132 -10.83 7.20 5.02
CA TYR A 132 -11.37 7.23 3.68
C TYR A 132 -12.38 6.10 3.54
N GLU A 133 -13.44 6.35 2.78
CA GLU A 133 -14.42 5.33 2.47
C GLU A 133 -14.80 5.36 0.99
N TYR A 134 -15.25 4.21 0.51
CA TYR A 134 -15.79 4.05 -0.82
C TYR A 134 -16.95 3.07 -0.81
N ILE A 135 -18.13 3.56 -1.20
CA ILE A 135 -19.34 2.76 -1.35
C ILE A 135 -19.31 2.05 -2.71
N ILE A 136 -19.52 0.74 -2.70
CA ILE A 136 -19.55 -0.08 -3.92
C ILE A 136 -20.95 -0.02 -4.52
N ALA A 137 -21.10 0.77 -5.58
CA ALA A 137 -22.32 0.93 -6.36
C ALA A 137 -21.97 1.41 -7.77
N GLU A 138 -22.87 1.22 -8.73
CA GLU A 138 -22.73 1.75 -10.07
C GLU A 138 -22.57 3.27 -10.03
N ASN A 139 -21.62 3.79 -10.79
CA ASN A 139 -21.33 5.22 -10.81
C ASN A 139 -21.26 5.80 -12.24
N GLY A 140 -21.61 5.01 -13.25
CA GLY A 140 -21.56 5.37 -14.67
C GLY A 140 -20.13 5.46 -15.21
N LYS A 141 -19.14 4.93 -14.49
CA LYS A 141 -17.71 5.12 -14.79
C LYS A 141 -16.96 3.79 -14.90
N ASP A 142 -17.53 2.82 -15.61
CA ASP A 142 -16.87 1.54 -15.88
C ASP A 142 -15.45 1.74 -16.44
N GLY A 143 -14.50 0.99 -15.88
CA GLY A 143 -13.08 1.06 -16.23
C GLY A 143 -12.36 2.38 -15.87
N GLN A 144 -13.05 3.41 -15.40
CA GLN A 144 -12.41 4.66 -14.98
C GLN A 144 -11.79 4.51 -13.58
N GLN A 145 -10.78 5.33 -13.34
CA GLN A 145 -10.01 5.28 -12.10
C GLN A 145 -10.45 6.40 -11.16
N MET A 146 -10.81 6.04 -9.94
CA MET A 146 -10.94 6.97 -8.84
C MET A 146 -9.65 6.94 -8.03
N LYS A 147 -9.04 8.11 -7.84
CA LYS A 147 -7.76 8.25 -7.12
C LYS A 147 -7.99 8.99 -5.81
N PHE A 148 -7.45 8.45 -4.74
CA PHE A 148 -7.46 9.03 -3.40
C PHE A 148 -6.01 9.30 -3.01
N ASN A 149 -5.61 10.57 -3.01
CA ASN A 149 -4.30 10.98 -2.51
C ASN A 149 -4.35 10.96 -0.99
N LEU A 150 -3.43 10.22 -0.38
CA LEU A 150 -3.40 10.03 1.05
C LEU A 150 -2.46 11.07 1.68
N GLU A 151 -3.04 11.96 2.46
CA GLU A 151 -2.34 12.89 3.35
C GLU A 151 -1.88 12.21 4.65
#